data_AF-A0AAW6LT14-F1
#
_entry.id   AF-A0AAW6LT14-F1
#
_cell.length_a   1.000
_cell.length_b   1.000
_cell.length_c   1.000
_cell.angle_alpha   90.00
_cell.angle_beta   90.00
_cell.angle_gamma   90.00
#
_symmetry.space_group_name_H-M   'P 1'
#
loop_
_entity.id
_entity.type
_entity.pdbx_description
1 polymer ?
#
loop_
_entity_poly.entity_id
_entity_poly.type
_entity_poly.pdbx_seq_one_letter_code
_entity_poly.pdbx_strand_id
1 'polypeptide(L)'
;MIGFEISINGREPIVAASDYFVFADLAFGCSSGRIKIKGSDVLHYLTWLTEKLEEGDRVLIKMVDTDKVSPVLTIKDCDRNEMKRRYEQLKMELKGRGLI
;
A
#
# COMPACT_ATOMS: atom_id res chain seq x y z
N MET A 1 -2.33 -14.28 -11.97
CA MET A 1 -2.34 -13.83 -10.55
C MET A 1 -3.56 -12.96 -10.31
N ILE A 2 -4.26 -13.13 -9.19
CA ILE A 2 -5.41 -12.28 -8.86
C ILE A 2 -4.91 -10.92 -8.34
N GLY A 3 -5.39 -9.84 -8.95
CA GLY A 3 -5.03 -8.48 -8.57
C GLY A 3 -6.13 -7.47 -8.87
N PHE A 4 -5.75 -6.20 -8.90
CA PHE A 4 -6.63 -5.09 -9.22
C PHE A 4 -6.21 -4.41 -10.53
N GLU A 5 -7.18 -4.11 -11.37
CA GLU A 5 -7.07 -3.11 -12.43
C GLU A 5 -7.78 -1.84 -11.95
N ILE A 6 -7.05 -0.71 -11.94
CA ILE A 6 -7.54 0.57 -11.42
C ILE A 6 -7.44 1.62 -12.51
N SER A 7 -8.54 2.31 -12.80
CA SER A 7 -8.57 3.50 -13.67
C SER A 7 -9.21 4.67 -12.93
N ILE A 8 -8.60 5.85 -13.07
CA ILE A 8 -9.10 7.11 -12.52
C ILE A 8 -9.44 8.02 -13.70
N ASN A 9 -10.68 8.51 -13.75
CA ASN A 9 -11.19 9.39 -14.80
C ASN A 9 -11.00 8.85 -16.23
N GLY A 10 -11.01 7.52 -16.41
CA GLY A 10 -10.83 6.86 -17.70
C GLY A 10 -9.39 6.92 -18.24
N ARG A 11 -8.41 7.30 -17.42
CA ARG A 11 -6.98 7.20 -17.76
C ARG A 11 -6.56 5.75 -17.95
N GLU A 12 -5.40 5.56 -18.59
CA GLU A 12 -4.76 4.25 -18.74
C GLU A 12 -4.73 3.51 -17.39
N PRO A 13 -5.24 2.26 -17.34
CA PRO A 13 -5.37 1.55 -16.09
C PRO A 13 -4.01 1.11 -15.54
N ILE A 14 -3.91 1.12 -14.21
CA ILE A 14 -2.80 0.52 -13.47
C ILE A 14 -3.23 -0.86 -13.02
N VAL A 15 -2.41 -1.86 -13.29
CA VAL A 15 -2.63 -3.24 -12.86
C VAL A 15 -1.68 -3.57 -11.72
N ALA A 16 -2.23 -3.89 -10.55
CA ALA A 16 -1.48 -4.23 -9.36
C ALA A 16 -1.81 -5.65 -8.91
N ALA A 17 -0.79 -6.50 -8.83
CA ALA A 17 -0.87 -7.85 -8.27
C ALA A 17 0.45 -8.17 -7.57
N SER A 18 0.40 -9.05 -6.57
CA SER A 18 1.57 -9.46 -5.79
C SER A 18 1.36 -10.83 -5.16
N ASP A 19 2.45 -11.52 -4.86
CA ASP A 19 2.42 -12.91 -4.37
C ASP A 19 1.82 -13.06 -2.97
N TYR A 20 1.89 -12.02 -2.12
CA TYR A 20 1.37 -12.10 -0.76
C TYR A 20 0.00 -11.41 -0.60
N PHE A 21 -0.06 -10.11 -0.85
CA PHE A 21 -1.33 -9.38 -0.89
C PHE A 21 -1.26 -8.14 -1.77
N VAL A 22 -2.43 -7.68 -2.19
CA VAL A 22 -2.64 -6.35 -2.77
C VAL A 22 -3.91 -5.75 -2.16
N PHE A 23 -3.93 -4.43 -1.96
CA PHE A 23 -5.09 -3.71 -1.44
C PHE A 23 -5.20 -2.30 -2.04
N ALA A 24 -6.42 -1.80 -2.09
CA ALA A 24 -6.75 -0.42 -2.40
C ALA A 24 -7.18 0.30 -1.12
N ASP A 25 -6.46 1.34 -0.72
CA ASP A 25 -6.79 2.24 0.40
C ASP A 25 -7.38 3.53 -0.17
N LEU A 26 -8.70 3.67 -0.03
CA LEU A 26 -9.43 4.89 -0.34
C LEU A 26 -9.84 5.56 0.97
N ALA A 27 -9.45 6.82 1.14
CA ALA A 27 -9.78 7.60 2.32
C ALA A 27 -10.29 8.98 1.91
N PHE A 28 -11.40 9.40 2.51
CA PHE A 28 -11.98 10.73 2.36
C PHE A 28 -12.14 11.35 3.75
N GLY A 29 -11.63 12.56 3.95
CA GLY A 29 -11.78 13.28 5.22
C GLY A 29 -11.34 14.74 5.14
N CYS A 30 -11.91 15.58 6.03
CA CYS A 30 -11.74 17.02 6.33
C CYS A 30 -11.40 18.06 5.23
N SER A 31 -10.91 17.68 4.05
CA SER A 31 -10.55 18.57 2.94
C SER A 31 -10.02 17.86 1.69
N SER A 32 -9.82 16.53 1.68
CA SER A 32 -9.38 15.81 0.48
C SER A 32 -9.66 14.32 0.50
N GLY A 33 -9.88 13.76 -0.69
CA GLY A 33 -9.81 12.33 -0.92
C GLY A 33 -8.40 11.89 -1.26
N ARG A 34 -8.09 10.62 -1.04
CA ARG A 34 -6.86 9.98 -1.51
C ARG A 34 -7.11 8.53 -1.87
N ILE A 35 -6.35 8.03 -2.83
CA ILE A 35 -6.26 6.62 -3.16
C ILE A 35 -4.82 6.16 -3.13
N LYS A 36 -4.59 4.97 -2.57
CA LYS A 36 -3.29 4.28 -2.63
C LYS A 36 -3.52 2.83 -3.02
N ILE A 37 -2.75 2.36 -3.99
CA ILE A 37 -2.72 0.94 -4.38
C ILE A 37 -1.39 0.37 -3.96
N LYS A 38 -1.45 -0.63 -3.08
CA LYS A 38 -0.28 -1.18 -2.39
C LYS A 38 -0.39 -2.69 -2.26
N GLY A 39 0.74 -3.31 -1.96
CA GLY A 39 0.81 -4.75 -1.78
C GLY A 39 2.11 -5.17 -1.14
N SER A 40 2.35 -6.47 -1.12
CA SER A 40 3.58 -7.06 -0.63
C SER A 40 3.87 -8.37 -1.33
N ASP A 41 5.15 -8.67 -1.52
CA ASP A 41 5.69 -9.95 -2.00
C ASP A 41 6.38 -10.72 -0.86
N VAL A 42 5.93 -10.52 0.39
CA VAL A 42 6.54 -11.00 1.65
C VAL A 42 7.78 -10.21 2.07
N LEU A 43 8.71 -9.98 1.15
CA LEU A 43 10.00 -9.33 1.46
C LEU A 43 9.93 -7.80 1.37
N HIS A 44 8.99 -7.27 0.59
CA HIS A 44 8.87 -5.86 0.32
C HIS A 44 7.42 -5.40 0.44
N TYR A 45 7.25 -4.13 0.78
CA TYR A 45 6.02 -3.39 0.55
C TYR A 45 6.12 -2.68 -0.79
N LEU A 46 5.12 -2.90 -1.64
CA LEU A 46 5.03 -2.37 -2.98
C LEU A 46 3.95 -1.29 -3.02
N THR A 47 4.19 -0.21 -3.74
CA THR A 47 3.19 0.83 -4.01
C THR A 47 3.13 1.07 -5.51
N TRP A 48 1.96 0.91 -6.12
CA TRP A 48 1.73 1.21 -7.54
C TRP A 48 1.15 2.61 -7.75
N LEU A 49 0.34 3.07 -6.79
CA LEU A 49 -0.37 4.34 -6.92
C LEU A 49 -0.43 5.07 -5.58
N THR A 50 -0.24 6.38 -5.61
CA THR A 50 -0.60 7.29 -4.54
C THR A 50 -1.05 8.60 -5.18
N GLU A 51 -2.36 8.84 -5.15
CA GLU A 51 -2.95 10.04 -5.75
C GLU A 51 -3.94 10.69 -4.79
N LYS A 52 -4.08 12.01 -4.92
CA LYS A 52 -5.14 12.79 -4.30
C LYS A 52 -6.39 12.66 -5.18
N LEU A 53 -7.55 12.52 -4.56
CA LEU A 53 -8.85 12.53 -5.22
C LEU A 53 -9.58 13.82 -4.87
N GLU A 54 -10.17 14.44 -5.88
CA GLU A 54 -11.03 15.61 -5.75
C GLU A 54 -12.50 15.21 -5.93
N GLU A 55 -13.41 16.11 -5.55
CA GLU A 55 -14.83 15.92 -5.80
C GLU A 55 -15.10 15.84 -7.33
N GLY A 56 -15.87 14.83 -7.74
CA GLY A 56 -16.17 14.57 -9.15
C GLY A 56 -15.25 13.57 -9.83
N ASP A 57 -14.10 13.22 -9.21
CA ASP A 57 -13.24 12.15 -9.72
C ASP A 57 -13.96 10.80 -9.70
N ARG A 58 -13.73 10.00 -10.76
CA ARG A 58 -14.31 8.66 -10.92
C ARG A 58 -13.21 7.62 -10.82
N VAL A 59 -13.35 6.73 -9.86
CA VAL A 59 -12.43 5.59 -9.67
C VAL A 59 -13.15 4.31 -10.04
N LEU A 60 -12.58 3.54 -10.98
CA LEU A 60 -13.01 2.19 -11.31
C LEU A 60 -11.96 1.21 -10.81
N ILE A 61 -12.38 0.25 -9.98
CA ILE A 61 -11.53 -0.83 -9.47
C ILE A 61 -12.19 -2.15 -9.87
N LYS A 62 -11.45 -3.00 -10.59
CA LYS A 62 -11.88 -4.34 -10.96
C LYS A 62 -10.91 -5.35 -10.39
N MET A 63 -11.42 -6.49 -9.96
CA MET A 63 -10.59 -7.66 -9.69
C MET A 63 -10.31 -8.35 -11.02
N VAL A 64 -9.06 -8.68 -11.29
CA VAL A 64 -8.62 -9.30 -12.55
C VAL A 64 -7.70 -10.48 -12.27
N ASP A 65 -7.73 -11.49 -13.13
CA ASP A 65 -6.66 -12.48 -13.22
C ASP A 65 -5.71 -12.06 -14.35
N THR A 66 -4.44 -11.86 -14.01
CA THR A 66 -3.44 -11.26 -14.90
C THR A 66 -2.05 -11.80 -14.64
N ASP A 67 -1.25 -11.90 -15.71
CA ASP A 67 0.18 -12.16 -15.64
C ASP A 67 1.02 -10.90 -15.90
N LYS A 68 0.34 -9.77 -16.18
CA LYS A 68 0.96 -8.48 -16.44
C LYS A 68 0.67 -7.54 -15.29
N VAL A 69 1.74 -7.03 -14.68
CA VAL A 69 1.69 -6.09 -13.56
C VAL A 69 2.36 -4.79 -13.98
N SER A 70 1.74 -3.66 -13.66
CA SER A 70 2.31 -2.35 -13.92
C SER A 70 3.59 -2.13 -13.09
N PRO A 71 4.51 -1.27 -13.54
CA PRO A 71 5.70 -0.92 -12.76
C PRO A 71 5.34 -0.39 -11.37
N VAL A 72 6.13 -0.77 -10.37
CA VAL A 72 5.96 -0.31 -8.99
C VAL A 72 6.54 1.10 -8.84
N LEU A 73 5.81 2.00 -8.21
CA LEU A 73 6.25 3.37 -7.90
C LEU A 73 7.30 3.40 -6.79
N THR A 74 7.08 2.65 -5.70
CA THR A 74 8.07 2.52 -4.62
C THR A 74 8.10 1.10 -4.05
N ILE A 75 9.30 0.66 -3.70
CA ILE A 75 9.60 -0.61 -3.03
C ILE A 75 10.23 -0.27 -1.69
N LYS A 76 9.76 -0.89 -0.61
CA LYS A 76 10.34 -0.75 0.73
C LYS A 76 10.57 -2.12 1.35
N ASP A 77 11.75 -2.35 1.89
CA ASP A 77 12.07 -3.61 2.53
C ASP A 77 11.19 -3.85 3.77
N CYS A 78 10.69 -5.07 3.88
CA CYS A 78 10.00 -5.60 5.05
C CYS A 78 10.99 -6.41 5.89
N ASP A 79 11.93 -5.73 6.55
CA ASP A 79 12.79 -6.41 7.53
C ASP A 79 12.04 -6.60 8.86
N ARG A 80 11.30 -7.72 8.93
CA ARG A 80 10.61 -8.14 10.15
C ARG A 80 11.57 -8.31 11.34
N ASN A 81 12.81 -8.71 11.10
CA ASN A 81 13.80 -8.90 12.16
C ASN A 81 14.30 -7.56 12.69
N GLU A 82 14.52 -6.58 11.82
CA GLU A 82 14.79 -5.20 12.23
C GLU A 82 13.63 -4.63 13.04
N MET A 83 12.38 -4.77 12.59
CA MET A 83 11.21 -4.28 13.33
C MET A 83 11.13 -4.91 14.73
N LYS A 84 11.37 -6.22 14.86
CA LYS A 84 11.43 -6.90 16.15
C LYS A 84 12.56 -6.36 17.04
N ARG A 85 13.76 -6.17 16.50
CA ARG A 85 14.90 -5.62 17.25
C ARG A 85 14.59 -4.22 17.78
N ARG A 86 14.06 -3.34 16.94
CA ARG A 86 13.66 -1.98 17.33
C ARG A 86 12.57 -2.00 18.41
N TYR A 87 11.59 -2.89 18.30
CA TYR A 87 10.55 -3.05 19.31
C TYR A 87 11.11 -3.47 20.67
N GLU A 88 11.94 -4.52 20.73
CA GLU A 88 12.51 -4.99 22.00
C GLU A 88 13.44 -3.95 22.62
N GLN A 89 14.23 -3.23 21.82
CA GLN A 89 15.04 -2.12 22.31
C GLN A 89 14.17 -1.02 22.94
N LEU A 90 13.15 -0.55 22.23
CA LEU A 90 12.25 0.50 22.73
C LEU A 90 11.52 0.06 24.01
N LYS A 91 11.10 -1.20 24.07
CA LYS A 91 10.46 -1.78 25.25
C LYS A 91 11.39 -1.76 26.47
N MET A 92 12.67 -2.09 26.31
CA MET A 92 13.65 -2.00 27.41
C MET A 92 13.86 -0.55 27.86
N GLU A 93 13.98 0.40 26.92
CA GLU A 93 14.15 1.82 27.23
C GLU A 93 12.96 2.38 28.01
N LEU A 94 11.73 2.05 27.61
CA LEU A 94 10.52 2.51 28.29
C LEU A 94 10.38 1.92 29.70
N LYS A 95 10.73 0.64 29.90
CA LYS A 95 10.80 0.02 31.23
C LYS A 95 11.83 0.72 32.12
N GLY A 96 13.02 1.02 31.58
CA GLY A 96 14.06 1.74 32.31
C GLY A 96 13.65 3.15 32.73
N ARG A 97 12.71 3.77 32.02
CA ARG A 97 12.12 5.08 32.33
C ARG A 97 10.86 5.01 33.20
N GLY A 98 10.38 3.81 33.54
CA GLY A 98 9.13 3.62 34.31
C GLY A 98 7.86 4.07 33.57
N LEU A 99 7.90 4.09 32.23
CA LEU A 99 6.76 4.49 31.41
C LEU A 99 5.84 3.30 31.06
N ILE A 100 6.33 2.08 31.23
CA ILE A 100 5.63 0.79 31.09
C ILE A 100 6.16 -0.26 32.07
#